data_AF-A0A1C6JI92-F1
#
_entry.id   AF-A0A1C6JI92-F1
#
_cell.length_a   1.000
_cell.length_b   1.000
_cell.length_c   1.000
_cell.angle_alpha   90.00
_cell.angle_beta   90.00
_cell.angle_gamma   90.00
#
_symmetry.space_group_name_H-M   'P 1'
#
loop_
_entity.id
_entity.type
_entity.pdbx_description
1 polymer ?
#
loop_
_entity_poly.entity_id
_entity_poly.type
_entity_poly.pdbx_seq_one_letter_code
_entity_poly.pdbx_strand_id
1 'polypeptide(L)'
;MEECVCRQYIQILQQELVPALGCTEPIAIAFAAAKAREVLGKMPQRIVASCSGNIIKNVKGVIVPTTGDMKGIDVSAVLGAVGGDSSLGLETLTPITPAHLATCRELLSQNICQVKLLEGVSNLQIILEVYADSDSALVEVCYAHTNIVRIEKNGQVLLDVRDQQSGSGHEGADYSTLDLPDIFAFATTGDISEL
;
A
#
# COMPACT_ATOMS: atom_id res chain seq x y z
N MET A 1 36.69 -0.56 4.60
CA MET A 1 35.47 -0.03 5.25
C MET A 1 35.37 -0.66 6.61
N GLU A 2 34.95 0.09 7.63
CA GLU A 2 34.77 -0.48 8.97
C GLU A 2 33.55 -1.42 9.00
N GLU A 3 33.68 -2.55 9.69
CA GLU A 3 32.66 -3.61 9.75
C GLU A 3 31.31 -3.10 10.31
N CYS A 4 31.35 -2.09 11.18
CA CYS A 4 30.16 -1.42 11.71
C CYS A 4 29.39 -0.64 10.63
N VAL A 5 30.10 0.00 9.69
CA VAL A 5 29.51 0.76 8.58
C VAL A 5 28.87 -0.21 7.58
N CYS A 6 29.55 -1.32 7.25
CA CYS A 6 28.98 -2.39 6.41
C CYS A 6 27.63 -2.89 6.96
N ARG A 7 27.57 -3.20 8.25
CA ARG A 7 26.37 -3.75 8.89
C ARG A 7 25.21 -2.75 8.90
N GLN A 8 25.50 -1.47 9.13
CA GLN A 8 24.49 -0.41 9.07
C GLN A 8 23.87 -0.30 7.67
N TYR A 9 24.68 -0.44 6.62
CA TYR A 9 24.23 -0.40 5.23
C TYR A 9 23.36 -1.62 4.88
N ILE A 10 23.72 -2.81 5.35
CA ILE A 10 22.88 -4.01 5.22
C ILE A 10 21.53 -3.81 5.92
N GLN A 11 21.50 -3.23 7.12
CA GLN A 11 20.26 -2.94 7.83
C GLN A 11 19.36 -1.95 7.08
N ILE A 12 19.94 -0.87 6.54
CA ILE A 12 19.21 0.09 5.68
C ILE A 12 18.64 -0.65 4.47
N LEU A 13 19.46 -1.47 3.79
CA LEU A 13 19.01 -2.23 2.62
C LEU A 13 17.93 -3.25 2.95
N GLN A 14 18.01 -3.97 4.08
CA GLN A 14 16.96 -4.91 4.50
C GLN A 14 15.65 -4.20 4.83
N GLN A 15 15.70 -2.97 5.32
CA GLN A 15 14.51 -2.16 5.56
C GLN A 15 13.91 -1.58 4.27
N GLU A 16 14.74 -1.19 3.31
CA GLU A 16 14.30 -0.55 2.06
C GLU A 16 13.96 -1.57 0.94
N LEU A 17 14.65 -2.71 0.89
CA LEU A 17 14.46 -3.76 -0.13
C LEU A 17 13.39 -4.77 0.29
N VAL A 18 12.17 -4.28 0.49
CA VAL A 18 11.00 -5.13 0.75
C VAL A 18 10.48 -5.71 -0.58
N PRO A 19 10.24 -7.03 -0.68
CA PRO A 19 9.61 -7.62 -1.85
C PRO A 19 8.27 -6.95 -2.16
N ALA A 20 8.08 -6.57 -3.43
CA ALA A 20 6.86 -5.94 -3.89
C ALA A 20 6.51 -6.40 -5.30
N LEU A 21 5.21 -6.50 -5.59
CA LEU A 21 4.71 -6.80 -6.92
C LEU A 21 4.61 -5.54 -7.78
N GLY A 22 5.70 -5.10 -8.42
CA GLY A 22 5.66 -3.95 -9.34
C GLY A 22 5.53 -2.59 -8.62
N CYS A 23 4.82 -1.63 -9.21
CA CYS A 23 4.67 -0.29 -8.62
C CYS A 23 3.96 -0.37 -7.26
N THR A 24 4.53 0.26 -6.23
CA THR A 24 4.05 0.14 -4.84
C THR A 24 2.77 0.92 -4.57
N GLU A 25 2.47 1.98 -5.34
CA GLU A 25 1.26 2.79 -5.14
C GLU A 25 -0.04 2.06 -5.55
N PRO A 26 -0.13 1.39 -6.72
CA PRO A 26 -1.26 0.52 -7.02
C PRO A 26 -1.46 -0.59 -5.98
N ILE A 27 -0.37 -1.12 -5.41
CA ILE A 27 -0.43 -2.15 -4.37
C ILE A 27 -0.95 -1.58 -3.06
N ALA A 28 -0.52 -0.38 -2.64
CA ALA A 28 -0.99 0.25 -1.42
C ALA A 28 -2.51 0.46 -1.42
N ILE A 29 -3.08 0.85 -2.56
CA ILE A 29 -4.53 0.94 -2.73
C ILE A 29 -5.19 -0.44 -2.61
N ALA A 30 -4.61 -1.46 -3.24
CA ALA A 30 -5.12 -2.82 -3.18
C ALA A 30 -5.03 -3.41 -1.76
N PHE A 31 -3.94 -3.16 -1.04
CA PHE A 31 -3.73 -3.51 0.37
C PHE A 31 -4.79 -2.87 1.27
N ALA A 32 -5.01 -1.55 1.12
CA ALA A 32 -6.04 -0.85 1.87
C ALA A 32 -7.44 -1.43 1.58
N ALA A 33 -7.75 -1.75 0.33
CA ALA A 33 -9.03 -2.34 -0.06
C ALA A 33 -9.20 -3.78 0.45
N ALA A 34 -8.15 -4.59 0.43
CA ALA A 34 -8.15 -5.94 0.99
C ALA A 34 -8.42 -5.90 2.49
N LYS A 35 -7.73 -5.00 3.22
CA LYS A 35 -7.99 -4.82 4.66
C LYS A 35 -9.39 -4.30 4.93
N ALA A 36 -9.88 -3.35 4.13
CA ALA A 36 -11.23 -2.81 4.28
C ALA A 36 -12.30 -3.91 4.08
N ARG A 37 -12.12 -4.79 3.09
CA ARG A 37 -12.99 -5.97 2.91
C ARG A 37 -12.91 -6.93 4.08
N GLU A 38 -11.72 -7.22 4.59
CA GLU A 38 -11.53 -8.09 5.76
C GLU A 38 -12.31 -7.55 6.97
N VAL A 39 -12.20 -6.25 7.25
CA VAL A 39 -12.93 -5.58 8.34
C VAL A 39 -14.45 -5.62 8.09
N LEU A 40 -14.89 -5.35 6.86
CA LEU A 40 -16.30 -5.45 6.47
C LEU A 40 -16.83 -6.89 6.64
N GLY A 41 -15.99 -7.90 6.38
CA GLY A 41 -16.30 -9.32 6.51
C GLY A 41 -17.05 -9.92 5.32
N LYS A 42 -17.28 -9.15 4.25
CA LYS A 42 -18.02 -9.57 3.05
C LYS A 42 -17.63 -8.73 1.83
N MET A 43 -18.04 -9.18 0.64
CA MET A 43 -17.74 -8.46 -0.61
C MET A 43 -18.50 -7.11 -0.65
N PRO A 44 -17.81 -5.98 -0.89
CA PRO A 44 -18.48 -4.69 -0.98
C PRO A 44 -19.29 -4.53 -2.27
N GLN A 45 -20.43 -3.86 -2.15
CA GLN A 45 -21.28 -3.41 -3.26
C GLN A 45 -20.85 -2.01 -3.75
N ARG A 46 -20.17 -1.23 -2.90
CA ARG A 46 -19.66 0.10 -3.21
C ARG A 46 -18.32 0.33 -2.52
N ILE A 47 -17.40 0.97 -3.23
CA ILE A 47 -16.08 1.37 -2.77
C ILE A 47 -15.91 2.87 -3.03
N VAL A 48 -15.34 3.60 -2.08
CA VAL A 48 -14.86 4.97 -2.27
C VAL A 48 -13.38 4.98 -1.95
N ALA A 49 -12.56 5.23 -2.96
CA ALA A 49 -11.11 5.38 -2.83
C ALA A 49 -10.76 6.87 -2.86
N SER A 50 -10.51 7.45 -1.69
CA SER A 50 -10.05 8.83 -1.58
C SER A 50 -8.53 8.82 -1.46
N CYS A 51 -7.83 9.45 -2.40
CA CYS A 51 -6.37 9.37 -2.50
C CYS A 51 -5.74 10.78 -2.56
N SER A 52 -4.55 10.93 -1.97
CA SER A 52 -3.72 12.12 -2.15
C SER A 52 -3.40 12.36 -3.64
N GLY A 53 -3.15 13.63 -3.99
CA GLY A 53 -2.85 13.99 -5.38
C GLY A 53 -1.64 13.26 -5.98
N ASN A 54 -0.63 12.94 -5.15
CA ASN A 54 0.55 12.20 -5.59
C ASN A 54 0.21 10.72 -5.91
N ILE A 55 -0.61 10.06 -5.10
CA ILE A 55 -1.12 8.71 -5.40
C ILE A 55 -1.94 8.73 -6.70
N ILE A 56 -2.84 9.72 -6.86
CA ILE A 56 -3.66 9.81 -8.07
C ILE A 56 -2.78 9.97 -9.32
N LYS A 57 -1.81 10.88 -9.27
CA LYS A 57 -0.86 11.12 -10.36
C LYS A 57 -0.08 9.85 -10.73
N ASN A 58 0.41 9.11 -9.73
CA ASN A 58 1.26 7.94 -9.95
C ASN A 58 0.46 6.72 -10.45
N VAL A 59 -0.79 6.54 -10.03
CA VAL A 59 -1.55 5.30 -10.32
C VAL A 59 -2.45 5.43 -11.55
N LYS A 60 -2.92 6.62 -11.91
CA LYS A 60 -3.95 6.83 -12.95
C LYS A 60 -3.63 6.17 -14.30
N GLY A 61 -2.36 6.08 -14.68
CA GLY A 61 -1.91 5.48 -15.95
C GLY A 61 -1.24 4.11 -15.81
N VAL A 62 -1.08 3.58 -14.61
CA VAL A 62 -0.24 2.42 -14.33
C VAL A 62 -1.04 1.13 -14.40
N ILE A 63 -0.51 0.14 -15.11
CA ILE A 63 -1.06 -1.22 -15.15
C ILE A 63 -0.93 -1.83 -13.77
N VAL A 64 -2.05 -2.32 -13.23
CA VAL A 64 -2.07 -2.97 -11.93
C VAL A 64 -1.39 -4.34 -12.07
N PRO A 65 -0.43 -4.67 -11.20
CA PRO A 65 0.27 -5.97 -11.21
C PRO A 65 -0.70 -7.14 -11.30
N THR A 66 -0.28 -8.24 -11.93
CA THR A 66 -1.06 -9.48 -12.18
C THR A 66 -2.25 -9.35 -13.16
N THR A 67 -2.67 -8.14 -13.51
CA THR A 67 -3.85 -7.95 -14.39
C THR A 67 -3.54 -8.05 -15.88
N GLY A 68 -2.30 -7.73 -16.28
CA GLY A 68 -1.84 -7.71 -17.67
C GLY A 68 -2.24 -6.45 -18.45
N ASP A 69 -3.50 -6.02 -18.34
CA ASP A 69 -4.07 -4.94 -19.15
C ASP A 69 -4.86 -3.87 -18.38
N MET A 70 -5.26 -4.16 -17.13
CA MET A 70 -6.11 -3.26 -16.35
C MET A 70 -5.26 -2.21 -15.61
N LYS A 71 -5.71 -0.96 -15.59
CA LYS A 71 -4.95 0.17 -15.04
C LYS A 71 -5.82 1.11 -14.22
N GLY A 72 -5.20 1.80 -13.26
CA GLY A 72 -5.86 2.84 -12.49
C GLY A 72 -6.24 2.45 -11.05
N ILE A 73 -6.75 3.44 -10.34
CA ILE A 73 -7.01 3.39 -8.89
C ILE A 73 -8.22 2.51 -8.57
N ASP A 74 -9.25 2.61 -9.40
CA ASP A 74 -10.46 1.78 -9.35
C ASP A 74 -10.11 0.31 -9.53
N VAL A 75 -9.25 -0.03 -10.50
CA VAL A 75 -8.75 -1.39 -10.71
C VAL A 75 -8.01 -1.88 -9.46
N SER A 76 -7.08 -1.10 -8.91
CA SER A 76 -6.37 -1.46 -7.68
C SER A 76 -7.30 -1.73 -6.51
N ALA A 77 -8.27 -0.84 -6.29
CA ALA A 77 -9.21 -0.95 -5.17
C ALA A 77 -10.14 -2.17 -5.34
N VAL A 78 -10.73 -2.35 -6.53
CA VAL A 78 -11.63 -3.48 -6.80
C VAL A 78 -10.87 -4.80 -6.75
N LEU A 79 -9.68 -4.90 -7.34
CA LEU A 79 -8.90 -6.14 -7.34
C LEU A 79 -8.44 -6.52 -5.93
N GLY A 80 -7.96 -5.55 -5.15
CA GLY A 80 -7.59 -5.73 -3.75
C GLY A 80 -8.77 -6.23 -2.92
N ALA A 81 -9.95 -5.63 -3.10
CA ALA A 81 -11.17 -6.14 -2.48
C ALA A 81 -11.52 -7.54 -2.99
N VAL A 82 -11.46 -7.87 -4.28
CA VAL A 82 -11.91 -9.17 -4.80
C VAL A 82 -11.04 -10.34 -4.30
N GLY A 83 -9.73 -10.20 -4.34
CA GLY A 83 -8.83 -11.33 -4.13
C GLY A 83 -7.50 -11.01 -3.44
N GLY A 84 -7.31 -9.77 -2.98
CA GLY A 84 -6.11 -9.40 -2.25
C GLY A 84 -6.09 -10.00 -0.85
N ASP A 85 -4.89 -10.33 -0.36
CA ASP A 85 -4.63 -10.72 1.03
C ASP A 85 -3.90 -9.59 1.77
N SER A 86 -4.57 -8.98 2.73
CA SER A 86 -4.01 -7.85 3.46
C SER A 86 -2.89 -8.25 4.43
N SER A 87 -2.74 -9.53 4.76
CA SER A 87 -1.65 -10.02 5.61
C SER A 87 -0.28 -10.01 4.92
N LEU A 88 -0.27 -9.90 3.58
CA LEU A 88 0.94 -9.95 2.75
C LEU A 88 1.54 -8.57 2.44
N GLY A 89 0.97 -7.47 2.93
CA GLY A 89 1.53 -6.12 2.72
C GLY A 89 1.73 -5.76 1.25
N LEU A 90 2.98 -5.55 0.80
CA LEU A 90 3.29 -5.22 -0.60
C LEU A 90 3.18 -6.42 -1.56
N GLU A 91 2.89 -7.61 -1.04
CA GLU A 91 2.58 -8.82 -1.79
C GLU A 91 1.08 -9.14 -1.78
N THR A 92 0.21 -8.19 -1.39
CA THR A 92 -1.25 -8.40 -1.31
C THR A 92 -1.89 -9.00 -2.56
N LEU A 93 -1.31 -8.77 -3.75
CA LEU A 93 -1.83 -9.28 -5.01
C LEU A 93 -1.24 -10.64 -5.46
N THR A 94 -0.35 -11.25 -4.68
CA THR A 94 0.21 -12.58 -4.98
C THR A 94 -0.85 -13.69 -5.12
N PRO A 95 -1.93 -13.76 -4.31
CA PRO A 95 -2.93 -14.82 -4.42
C PRO A 95 -3.99 -14.58 -5.51
N ILE A 96 -3.79 -13.60 -6.40
CA ILE A 96 -4.75 -13.32 -7.49
C ILE A 96 -4.83 -14.50 -8.47
N THR A 97 -6.06 -14.93 -8.75
CA THR A 97 -6.38 -16.02 -9.67
C THR A 97 -7.11 -15.50 -10.91
N PRO A 98 -7.20 -16.28 -12.00
CA PRO A 98 -8.01 -15.91 -13.16
C PRO A 98 -9.48 -15.65 -12.82
N ALA A 99 -10.04 -16.35 -11.82
CA ALA A 99 -11.41 -16.12 -11.34
C ALA A 99 -11.54 -14.74 -10.68
N HIS A 100 -10.57 -14.32 -9.86
CA HIS A 100 -10.53 -12.98 -9.28
C HIS A 100 -10.48 -11.90 -10.38
N LEU A 101 -9.69 -12.11 -11.44
CA LEU A 101 -9.62 -11.18 -12.57
C LEU A 101 -10.95 -11.07 -13.32
N ALA A 102 -11.67 -12.18 -13.49
CA ALA A 102 -13.00 -12.17 -14.13
C ALA A 102 -14.02 -11.38 -13.29
N THR A 103 -14.09 -11.65 -11.98
CA THR A 103 -14.96 -10.91 -11.05
C THR A 103 -14.58 -9.43 -10.96
N CYS A 104 -13.28 -9.10 -10.97
CA CYS A 104 -12.82 -7.72 -10.98
C CYS A 104 -13.35 -6.97 -12.21
N ARG A 105 -13.24 -7.55 -13.41
CA ARG A 105 -13.78 -6.94 -14.65
C ARG A 105 -15.28 -6.73 -14.59
N GLU A 106 -16.02 -7.70 -14.06
CA GLU A 106 -17.48 -7.58 -13.88
C GLU A 106 -17.83 -6.40 -12.96
N LEU A 107 -17.20 -6.31 -11.80
CA LEU A 107 -17.47 -5.25 -10.83
C LEU A 107 -17.02 -3.85 -11.31
N LEU A 108 -15.93 -3.78 -12.07
CA LEU A 108 -15.52 -2.54 -12.73
C LEU A 108 -16.58 -2.08 -13.73
N SER A 109 -17.18 -2.99 -14.50
CA SER A 109 -18.27 -2.64 -15.43
C SER A 109 -19.52 -2.09 -14.74
N GLN A 110 -19.72 -2.45 -13.46
CA GLN A 110 -20.80 -1.96 -12.60
C GLN A 110 -20.45 -0.62 -11.93
N ASN A 111 -19.25 -0.08 -12.14
CA ASN A 111 -18.76 1.16 -11.54
C ASN A 111 -18.88 1.19 -10.01
N ILE A 112 -18.59 0.06 -9.34
CA ILE A 112 -18.73 -0.01 -7.87
C ILE A 112 -17.74 0.90 -7.13
N CYS A 113 -16.67 1.36 -7.78
CA CYS A 113 -15.61 2.16 -7.17
C CYS A 113 -15.67 3.62 -7.62
N GLN A 114 -15.82 4.53 -6.66
CA GLN A 114 -15.69 5.96 -6.87
C GLN A 114 -14.31 6.44 -6.40
N VAL A 115 -13.59 7.18 -7.24
CA VAL A 115 -12.30 7.78 -6.88
C VAL A 115 -12.48 9.25 -6.50
N LYS A 116 -11.87 9.70 -5.40
CA LYS A 116 -11.89 11.08 -4.93
C LYS A 116 -10.47 11.60 -4.64
N LEU A 117 -10.25 12.89 -4.84
CA LEU A 117 -9.04 13.58 -4.43
C LEU A 117 -9.12 13.97 -2.96
N LEU A 118 -8.06 13.68 -2.21
CA LEU A 118 -7.81 14.28 -0.90
C LEU A 118 -6.90 15.50 -1.06
N GLU A 119 -7.34 16.64 -0.57
CA GLU A 119 -6.60 17.91 -0.59
C GLU A 119 -6.03 18.23 0.80
N GLY A 120 -4.89 18.92 0.85
CA GLY A 120 -4.27 19.32 2.12
C GLY A 120 -3.72 18.18 2.97
N VAL A 121 -3.43 17.04 2.34
CA VAL A 121 -2.96 15.78 2.97
C VAL A 121 -1.48 15.51 2.69
N SER A 122 -0.93 14.47 3.32
CA SER A 122 0.42 14.00 3.05
C SER A 122 0.57 13.43 1.63
N ASN A 123 1.81 13.26 1.16
CA ASN A 123 2.11 12.74 -0.18
C ASN A 123 1.65 11.28 -0.39
N LEU A 124 1.47 10.52 0.68
CA LEU A 124 0.95 9.16 0.65
C LEU A 124 -0.16 9.10 1.69
N GLN A 125 -1.38 9.31 1.21
CA GLN A 125 -2.59 9.11 1.99
C GLN A 125 -3.66 8.48 1.10
N ILE A 126 -4.26 7.43 1.63
CA ILE A 126 -5.30 6.64 0.97
C ILE A 126 -6.36 6.33 2.04
N ILE A 127 -7.61 6.70 1.78
CA ILE A 127 -8.77 6.31 2.58
C ILE A 127 -9.64 5.43 1.69
N LEU A 128 -9.79 4.16 2.08
CA LEU A 128 -10.71 3.21 1.45
C LEU A 128 -11.92 3.04 2.34
N GLU A 129 -13.07 3.44 1.82
CA GLU A 129 -14.36 3.17 2.43
C GLU A 129 -15.11 2.13 1.58
N VAL A 130 -15.59 1.07 2.23
CA VAL A 130 -16.29 -0.02 1.58
C VAL A 130 -17.65 -0.23 2.25
N TYR A 131 -18.66 -0.58 1.45
CA TYR A 131 -20.04 -0.66 1.88
C TYR A 131 -20.71 -1.91 1.33
N ALA A 132 -21.51 -2.58 2.17
CA ALA A 132 -22.38 -3.67 1.76
C ALA A 132 -23.65 -3.66 2.62
N ASP A 133 -24.81 -3.50 1.98
CA ASP A 133 -26.11 -3.36 2.65
C ASP A 133 -26.11 -2.19 3.66
N SER A 134 -26.23 -2.49 4.96
CA SER A 134 -26.16 -1.52 6.05
C SER A 134 -24.78 -1.44 6.72
N ASP A 135 -23.84 -2.31 6.33
CA ASP A 135 -22.50 -2.36 6.89
C ASP A 135 -21.51 -1.49 6.10
N SER A 136 -20.53 -0.95 6.80
CA SER A 136 -19.43 -0.18 6.25
C SER A 136 -18.13 -0.46 6.99
N ALA A 137 -17.01 -0.32 6.29
CA ALA A 137 -15.68 -0.29 6.88
C ALA A 137 -14.83 0.80 6.22
N LEU A 138 -13.93 1.38 7.01
CA LEU A 138 -12.98 2.39 6.56
C LEU A 138 -11.57 1.95 6.96
N VAL A 139 -10.63 2.05 6.03
CA VAL A 139 -9.20 1.88 6.28
C VAL A 139 -8.45 3.08 5.74
N GLU A 140 -7.59 3.66 6.55
CA GLU A 140 -6.72 4.78 6.18
C GLU A 140 -5.25 4.35 6.26
N VAL A 141 -4.55 4.50 5.14
CA VAL A 141 -3.11 4.26 4.99
C VAL A 141 -2.41 5.59 4.78
N CYS A 142 -1.40 5.88 5.60
CA CYS A 142 -0.66 7.14 5.58
C CYS A 142 0.84 6.93 5.74
N TYR A 143 1.63 7.84 5.16
CA TYR A 143 3.09 7.96 5.31
C TYR A 143 3.92 6.83 4.67
N ALA A 144 3.49 5.57 4.78
CA ALA A 144 4.10 4.42 4.12
C ALA A 144 3.02 3.52 3.49
N HIS A 145 3.40 2.77 2.45
CA HIS A 145 2.48 2.01 1.58
C HIS A 145 1.63 0.94 2.30
N THR A 146 2.06 0.49 3.48
CA THR A 146 1.35 -0.52 4.29
C THR A 146 1.00 -0.04 5.71
N ASN A 147 1.29 1.22 6.03
CA ASN A 147 1.09 1.77 7.37
C ASN A 147 -0.35 2.23 7.58
N ILE A 148 -1.13 1.41 8.28
CA ILE A 148 -2.53 1.69 8.60
C ILE A 148 -2.60 2.55 9.85
N VAL A 149 -3.19 3.74 9.72
CA VAL A 149 -3.33 4.70 10.82
C VAL A 149 -4.74 4.79 11.38
N ARG A 150 -5.75 4.28 10.65
CA ARG A 150 -7.15 4.26 11.11
C ARG A 150 -7.91 3.08 10.53
N ILE A 151 -8.73 2.46 11.36
CA ILE A 151 -9.70 1.43 10.97
C ILE A 151 -11.03 1.72 11.66
N GLU A 152 -12.11 1.70 10.89
CA GLU A 152 -13.48 1.80 11.43
C GLU A 152 -14.38 0.72 10.85
N LYS A 153 -15.37 0.31 11.64
CA LYS A 153 -16.45 -0.58 11.20
C LYS A 153 -17.78 -0.03 11.69
N ASN A 154 -18.73 0.21 10.79
CA ASN A 154 -20.06 0.73 11.14
C ASN A 154 -20.01 2.01 12.00
N GLY A 155 -19.05 2.90 11.71
CA GLY A 155 -18.82 4.14 12.46
C GLY A 155 -18.12 3.96 13.82
N GLN A 156 -17.81 2.72 14.23
CA GLN A 156 -17.00 2.44 15.41
C GLN A 156 -15.52 2.42 15.05
N VAL A 157 -14.72 3.21 15.76
CA VAL A 157 -13.25 3.22 15.64
C VAL A 157 -12.67 1.96 16.28
N LEU A 158 -11.93 1.18 15.49
CA LEU A 158 -11.18 0.01 15.94
C LEU A 158 -9.69 0.32 16.14
N LEU A 159 -9.16 1.26 15.36
CA LEU A 159 -7.80 1.78 15.43
C LEU A 159 -7.81 3.25 15.03
N ASP A 160 -7.13 4.11 15.78
CA ASP A 160 -6.81 5.48 15.36
C ASP A 160 -5.50 5.92 16.03
N VAL A 161 -4.43 6.02 15.24
CA VAL A 161 -3.09 6.41 15.68
C VAL A 161 -2.55 7.61 14.90
N ARG A 162 -3.44 8.37 14.26
CA ARG A 162 -3.06 9.53 13.41
C ARG A 162 -2.29 10.61 14.19
N ASP A 163 -2.70 10.86 15.43
CA ASP A 163 -2.06 11.85 16.31
C ASP A 163 -0.71 11.40 16.88
N GLN A 164 -0.41 10.09 16.84
CA GLN A 164 0.87 9.55 17.33
C GLN A 164 1.96 9.58 16.27
N GLN A 165 1.62 9.81 15.00
CA GLN A 165 2.55 9.75 13.88
C GLN A 165 2.80 11.10 13.20
N SER A 166 2.34 12.22 13.81
CA SER A 166 2.62 13.58 13.31
C SER A 166 4.10 13.99 13.37
N GLY A 167 5.00 13.11 13.84
CA GLY A 167 6.43 13.38 13.99
C GLY A 167 7.38 12.19 13.82
N SER A 168 6.90 11.00 13.46
CA SER A 168 7.76 9.82 13.30
C SER A 168 8.12 9.61 11.82
N GLY A 169 9.00 10.45 11.30
CA GLY A 169 9.80 10.05 10.14
C GLY A 169 10.67 8.87 10.56
N HIS A 170 10.52 7.73 9.89
CA HIS A 170 11.40 6.55 9.97
C HIS A 170 11.98 6.25 11.36
N GLU A 171 11.25 5.54 12.24
CA GLU A 171 11.87 4.83 13.38
C GLU A 171 12.61 3.56 12.90
N GLY A 172 13.39 3.68 11.83
CA GLY A 172 14.15 2.61 11.19
C GLY A 172 15.41 3.19 10.56
N ALA A 173 16.53 2.48 10.80
CA ALA A 173 17.92 2.74 10.42
C ALA A 173 18.43 4.19 10.54
N ASP A 174 19.58 4.36 11.19
CA ASP A 174 20.26 5.64 11.20
C ASP A 174 20.87 5.94 9.82
N TYR A 175 20.26 6.85 9.06
CA TYR A 175 20.75 7.31 7.75
C TYR A 175 21.85 8.37 7.87
N SER A 176 22.16 8.87 9.07
CA SER A 176 23.18 9.92 9.25
C SER A 176 24.59 9.44 8.91
N THR A 177 24.80 8.13 8.84
CA THR A 177 26.05 7.49 8.44
C THR A 177 26.21 7.35 6.92
N LEU A 178 25.23 7.75 6.12
CA LEU A 178 25.30 7.65 4.66
C LEU A 178 26.10 8.80 4.06
N ASP A 179 27.25 8.49 3.46
CA ASP A 179 27.98 9.41 2.59
C ASP A 179 28.33 8.79 1.23
N LEU A 180 28.60 9.65 0.24
CA LEU A 180 28.86 9.23 -1.14
C LEU A 180 30.10 8.31 -1.27
N PRO A 181 31.25 8.63 -0.66
CA PRO A 181 32.41 7.73 -0.67
C PRO A 181 32.12 6.32 -0.14
N ASP A 182 31.45 6.20 1.00
CA ASP A 182 31.19 4.92 1.64
C ASP A 182 30.07 4.15 0.93
N ILE A 183 29.06 4.84 0.38
CA ILE A 183 28.09 4.22 -0.55
C ILE A 183 28.80 3.63 -1.77
N PHE A 184 29.74 4.36 -2.37
CA PHE A 184 30.49 3.86 -3.52
C PHE A 184 31.39 2.67 -3.14
N ALA A 185 32.06 2.73 -1.99
CA ALA A 185 32.89 1.65 -1.49
C ALA A 185 32.07 0.39 -1.17
N PHE A 186 30.91 0.53 -0.50
CA PHE A 186 30.00 -0.57 -0.20
C PHE A 186 29.42 -1.19 -1.48
N ALA A 187 28.96 -0.38 -2.43
CA ALA A 187 28.40 -0.88 -3.69
C ALA A 187 29.43 -1.65 -4.55
N THR A 188 30.73 -1.38 -4.37
CA THR A 188 31.80 -2.02 -5.16
C THR A 188 32.48 -3.20 -4.47
N THR A 189 32.53 -3.19 -3.13
CA THR A 189 33.32 -4.16 -2.35
C THR A 189 32.60 -4.77 -1.15
N GLY A 190 31.39 -4.30 -0.83
CA GLY A 190 30.59 -4.80 0.29
C GLY A 190 30.10 -6.24 0.06
N ASP A 191 30.15 -7.04 1.12
CA ASP A 191 29.53 -8.36 1.11
C ASP A 191 28.02 -8.22 1.37
N ILE A 192 27.22 -8.77 0.46
CA ILE A 192 25.75 -8.76 0.53
C ILE A 192 25.20 -10.17 0.73
N SER A 193 26.03 -11.13 1.12
CA SER A 193 25.59 -12.52 1.36
C SER A 193 24.61 -12.65 2.52
N GLU A 194 24.48 -11.61 3.36
CA GLU A 194 23.57 -11.54 4.51
C GLU A 194 22.23 -10.83 4.20
N LEU A 195 21.99 -10.44 2.94
CA LEU A 195 20.72 -9.85 2.44
C LEU A 195 19.77 -10.93 1.93
#